data_AF-A0A1E8CK45-F1
#
_entry.id   AF-A0A1E8CK45-F1
#
_cell.length_a   1.000
_cell.length_b   1.000
_cell.length_c   1.000
_cell.angle_alpha   90.00
_cell.angle_beta   90.00
_cell.angle_gamma   90.00
#
_symmetry.space_group_name_H-M   'P 1'
#
loop_
_entity.id
_entity.type
_entity.pdbx_description
1 polymer ?
#
loop_
_entity_poly.entity_id
_entity_poly.type
_entity_poly.pdbx_seq_one_letter_code
_entity_poly.pdbx_strand_id
1 'polypeptide(L)'
;MIEEKKTGKERTQPATRNEEWSDERIQGFLELEPPAGVPADYHILTKAYRGMLPEHFSRFVPFFVAAGHDINVTLSDGTTFLDHVAQHRAATPYMEVLEAAGAKSGKPA
;
A
#
# COMPACT_ATOMS: atom_id res chain seq x y z
N MET A 1 -7.44 6.76 -25.20
CA MET A 1 -7.56 7.95 -24.34
C MET A 1 -7.78 7.45 -22.93
N ILE A 2 -6.87 7.82 -22.03
CA ILE A 2 -6.88 7.68 -20.56
C ILE A 2 -8.06 6.90 -19.97
N GLU A 3 -7.74 5.67 -19.57
CA GLU A 3 -8.63 4.66 -19.01
C GLU A 3 -9.20 5.12 -17.66
N GLU A 4 -10.50 5.40 -17.65
CA GLU A 4 -11.31 5.70 -16.47
C GLU A 4 -11.27 4.52 -15.49
N LYS A 5 -10.60 4.69 -14.35
CA LYS A 5 -10.66 3.71 -13.24
C LYS A 5 -11.32 4.32 -12.02
N LYS A 6 -12.65 4.24 -12.08
CA LYS A 6 -13.63 4.05 -11.00
C LYS A 6 -13.13 4.37 -9.59
N THR A 7 -13.56 5.53 -9.12
CA THR A 7 -13.70 5.93 -7.73
C THR A 7 -14.27 4.77 -6.87
N GLY A 8 -13.54 4.39 -5.82
CA GLY A 8 -13.94 3.41 -4.82
C GLY A 8 -15.02 3.93 -3.88
N LYS A 9 -16.16 4.35 -4.43
CA LYS A 9 -17.42 4.40 -3.68
C LYS A 9 -18.19 3.13 -4.01
N GLU A 10 -18.61 2.43 -2.96
CA GLU A 10 -19.48 1.25 -3.01
C GLU A 10 -18.86 -0.02 -3.60
N ARG A 11 -18.15 -0.77 -2.76
CA ARG A 11 -18.39 -2.21 -2.72
C ARG A 11 -19.20 -2.54 -1.46
N THR A 12 -20.48 -2.21 -1.51
CA THR A 12 -21.50 -2.92 -0.74
C THR A 12 -21.64 -4.30 -1.36
N GLN A 13 -20.65 -5.17 -1.18
CA GLN A 13 -20.90 -6.59 -1.24
C GLN A 13 -21.10 -7.03 0.21
N PRO A 14 -22.22 -7.68 0.55
CA PRO A 14 -22.36 -8.24 1.89
C PRO A 14 -21.13 -9.11 2.12
N ALA A 15 -20.44 -8.87 3.23
CA ALA A 15 -19.33 -9.69 3.65
C ALA A 15 -19.82 -11.14 3.75
N THR A 16 -19.61 -11.93 2.70
CA THR A 16 -19.51 -13.37 2.85
C THR A 16 -18.25 -13.60 3.64
N ARG A 17 -18.44 -13.56 4.95
CA ARG A 17 -17.50 -13.92 6.01
C ARG A 17 -17.06 -15.37 5.82
N ASN A 18 -16.14 -15.62 4.89
CA ASN A 18 -15.22 -16.77 4.89
C ASN A 18 -14.15 -16.71 3.76
N GLU A 19 -13.69 -15.53 3.33
CA GLU A 19 -12.43 -15.48 2.56
C GLU A 19 -11.36 -14.97 3.51
N GLU A 20 -10.61 -15.91 4.08
CA GLU A 20 -9.59 -15.67 5.11
C GLU A 20 -8.46 -14.79 4.54
N TRP A 21 -8.53 -13.49 4.81
CA TRP A 21 -7.36 -12.61 4.79
C TRP A 21 -6.54 -12.86 6.06
N SER A 22 -5.97 -14.07 6.13
CA SER A 22 -5.07 -14.47 7.21
C SER A 22 -3.79 -13.66 7.15
N ASP A 23 -3.15 -13.49 8.31
CA ASP A 23 -1.86 -12.81 8.41
C ASP A 23 -0.82 -13.48 7.49
N GLU A 24 -0.88 -14.80 7.30
CA GLU A 24 -0.04 -15.54 6.33
C GLU A 24 -0.20 -15.01 4.89
N ARG A 25 -1.43 -14.77 4.44
CA ARG A 25 -1.69 -14.23 3.09
C ARG A 25 -1.20 -12.79 2.98
N ILE A 26 -1.31 -12.02 4.05
CA ILE A 26 -0.82 -10.64 4.13
C ILE A 26 0.71 -10.64 4.05
N GLN A 27 1.38 -11.52 4.78
CA GLN A 27 2.83 -11.68 4.77
C GLN A 27 3.36 -12.18 3.42
N GLY A 28 2.60 -12.99 2.68
CA GLY A 28 2.98 -13.42 1.34
C GLY A 28 3.17 -12.28 0.33
N PHE A 29 2.65 -11.07 0.59
CA PHE A 29 2.97 -9.90 -0.24
C PHE A 29 4.42 -9.43 -0.08
N LEU A 30 5.08 -9.73 1.03
CA LEU A 30 6.48 -9.37 1.28
C LEU A 30 7.43 -10.15 0.37
N GLU A 31 6.99 -11.32 -0.12
CA GLU A 31 7.76 -12.19 -1.01
C GLU A 31 7.60 -11.82 -2.49
N LEU A 32 6.93 -10.70 -2.80
CA LEU A 32 6.70 -10.30 -4.19
C LEU A 32 7.97 -9.75 -4.84
N GLU A 33 8.35 -10.36 -5.97
CA GLU A 33 9.49 -9.89 -6.76
C GLU A 33 9.14 -8.59 -7.51
N PRO A 34 9.94 -7.53 -7.33
CA PRO A 34 9.75 -6.31 -8.10
C PRO A 34 10.16 -6.48 -9.56
N PRO A 35 9.52 -5.74 -10.49
CA PRO A 35 10.01 -5.64 -11.85
C PRO A 35 11.34 -4.85 -11.92
N ALA A 36 12.09 -5.06 -12.99
CA ALA A 36 13.37 -4.38 -13.21
C ALA A 36 13.21 -2.84 -13.16
N GLY A 37 14.03 -2.19 -12.34
CA GLY A 37 14.03 -0.72 -12.17
C GLY A 37 13.04 -0.19 -11.14
N VAL A 38 12.36 -1.06 -10.39
CA VAL A 38 11.47 -0.66 -9.28
C VAL A 38 12.02 -1.19 -7.96
N PRO A 39 12.07 -0.38 -6.88
CA PRO A 39 12.43 -0.87 -5.56
C PRO A 39 11.47 -1.97 -5.07
N ALA A 40 12.00 -3.02 -4.44
CA ALA A 40 11.20 -4.11 -3.87
C ALA A 40 10.12 -3.59 -2.91
N ASP A 41 10.53 -2.74 -1.97
CA ASP A 41 9.67 -2.13 -0.96
C ASP A 41 8.49 -1.39 -1.58
N TYR A 42 8.75 -0.59 -2.63
CA TYR A 42 7.72 0.16 -3.33
C TYR A 42 6.76 -0.76 -4.09
N HIS A 43 7.28 -1.81 -4.72
CA HIS A 43 6.47 -2.77 -5.44
C HIS A 43 5.50 -3.48 -4.49
N ILE A 44 6.01 -3.96 -3.37
CA ILE A 44 5.27 -4.63 -2.32
C ILE A 44 4.18 -3.71 -1.76
N LEU A 45 4.52 -2.47 -1.37
CA LEU A 45 3.56 -1.48 -0.87
C LEU A 45 2.45 -1.18 -1.89
N THR A 46 2.82 -1.02 -3.17
CA THR A 46 1.87 -0.78 -4.25
C THR A 46 0.91 -1.96 -4.45
N LYS A 47 1.43 -3.19 -4.41
CA LYS A 47 0.63 -4.40 -4.52
C LYS A 47 -0.31 -4.56 -3.34
N ALA A 48 0.18 -4.29 -2.12
CA ALA A 48 -0.62 -4.31 -0.91
C ALA A 48 -1.76 -3.29 -1.00
N TYR A 49 -1.43 -2.01 -1.24
CA TYR A 49 -2.40 -0.93 -1.37
C TYR A 49 -3.51 -1.19 -2.41
N ARG A 50 -3.17 -1.80 -3.55
CA ARG A 50 -4.15 -2.12 -4.61
C ARG A 50 -4.91 -3.42 -4.35
N GLY A 51 -4.38 -4.31 -3.53
CA GLY A 51 -4.92 -5.65 -3.27
C GLY A 51 -5.79 -5.75 -2.03
N MET A 52 -5.55 -4.93 -1.00
CA MET A 52 -6.18 -5.07 0.32
C MET A 52 -6.93 -3.82 0.77
N LEU A 53 -7.95 -4.03 1.60
CA LEU A 53 -8.70 -2.96 2.27
C LEU A 53 -7.82 -2.24 3.31
N PRO A 54 -8.15 -0.99 3.70
CA PRO A 54 -7.36 -0.25 4.68
C PRO A 54 -7.18 -0.99 6.02
N GLU A 55 -8.21 -1.73 6.45
CA GLU A 55 -8.18 -2.52 7.68
C GLU A 55 -7.11 -3.63 7.65
N HIS A 56 -6.93 -4.29 6.51
CA HIS A 56 -5.88 -5.29 6.32
C HIS A 56 -4.51 -4.63 6.10
N PHE A 57 -4.49 -3.49 5.41
CA PHE A 57 -3.26 -2.70 5.21
C PHE A 57 -2.66 -2.25 6.54
N SER A 58 -3.51 -1.87 7.50
CA SER A 58 -3.08 -1.56 8.87
C SER A 58 -2.38 -2.73 9.58
N ARG A 59 -2.68 -3.98 9.22
CA ARG A 59 -1.99 -5.16 9.73
C ARG A 59 -0.75 -5.49 8.91
N PHE A 60 -0.77 -5.22 7.60
CA PHE A 60 0.36 -5.43 6.70
C PHE A 60 1.57 -4.57 7.06
N VAL A 61 1.36 -3.27 7.30
CA VAL A 61 2.46 -2.32 7.52
C VAL A 61 3.41 -2.70 8.68
N PRO A 62 2.95 -3.15 9.86
CA PRO A 62 3.87 -3.61 10.89
C PRO A 62 4.65 -4.87 10.48
N PHE A 63 4.06 -5.80 9.72
CA PHE A 63 4.80 -6.95 9.17
C PHE A 63 5.87 -6.52 8.16
N PHE A 64 5.55 -5.54 7.32
CA PHE A 64 6.47 -4.97 6.34
C PHE A 64 7.70 -4.34 7.02
N VAL A 65 7.48 -3.50 8.04
CA VAL A 65 8.58 -2.90 8.81
C VAL A 65 9.34 -3.96 9.61
N ALA A 66 8.64 -4.94 10.20
CA ALA A 66 9.27 -6.03 10.95
C ALA A 66 10.14 -6.95 10.08
N ALA A 67 9.80 -7.10 8.80
CA ALA A 67 10.61 -7.82 7.81
C ALA A 67 11.84 -7.03 7.34
N GLY A 68 12.03 -5.79 7.81
CA GLY A 68 13.18 -4.95 7.48
C GLY A 68 13.01 -4.13 6.19
N HIS A 69 11.79 -4.03 5.67
CA HIS A 69 11.51 -3.20 4.50
C HIS A 69 11.40 -1.71 4.86
N ASP A 70 11.77 -0.86 3.90
CA ASP A 70 11.75 0.59 4.08
C ASP A 70 10.40 1.19 3.66
N ILE A 71 9.63 1.71 4.63
CA ILE A 71 8.34 2.37 4.39
C ILE A 71 8.48 3.74 3.70
N ASN A 72 9.66 4.34 3.80
CA ASN A 72 10.03 5.62 3.21
C ASN A 72 10.78 5.45 1.89
N VAL A 73 10.60 4.28 1.24
CA VAL A 73 11.28 3.94 -0.01
C VAL A 73 11.16 5.08 -1.01
N THR A 74 12.32 5.52 -1.50
CA THR A 74 12.44 6.61 -2.45
C THR A 74 12.56 6.05 -3.86
N LEU A 75 11.74 6.54 -4.77
CA LEU A 75 11.80 6.22 -6.19
C LEU A 75 12.93 7.00 -6.86
N SER A 76 13.26 6.63 -8.10
CA SER A 76 14.26 7.33 -8.93
C SER A 76 13.98 8.83 -9.09
N ASP A 77 12.71 9.23 -9.01
CA ASP A 77 12.26 10.63 -9.11
C ASP A 77 12.34 11.41 -7.78
N GLY A 78 12.81 10.78 -6.70
CA GLY A 78 12.88 11.39 -5.37
C GLY A 78 11.55 11.43 -4.60
N THR A 79 10.48 10.87 -5.17
CA THR A 79 9.18 10.72 -4.50
C THR A 79 9.14 9.45 -3.65
N THR A 80 8.29 9.45 -2.62
CA THR A 80 8.06 8.28 -1.76
C THR A 80 6.72 7.64 -2.06
N PHE A 81 6.50 6.43 -1.52
CA PHE A 81 5.19 5.78 -1.62
C PHE A 81 4.05 6.67 -1.10
N LEU A 82 4.28 7.41 0.00
CA LEU A 82 3.29 8.33 0.58
C LEU A 82 2.89 9.44 -0.41
N ASP A 83 3.86 10.04 -1.11
CA ASP A 83 3.60 11.08 -2.13
C ASP A 83 2.71 10.54 -3.26
N HIS A 84 2.97 9.30 -3.70
CA HIS A 84 2.18 8.67 -4.75
C HIS A 84 0.74 8.36 -4.31
N VAL A 85 0.55 7.77 -3.12
CA VAL A 85 -0.81 7.50 -2.64
C VAL A 85 -1.57 8.78 -2.30
N ALA A 86 -0.89 9.85 -1.88
CA ALA A 86 -1.51 11.14 -1.59
C ALA A 86 -2.22 11.78 -2.80
N GLN A 87 -1.85 11.39 -4.02
CA GLN A 87 -2.55 11.83 -5.24
C GLN A 87 -3.95 11.21 -5.39
N HIS A 88 -4.27 10.16 -4.63
CA HIS A 88 -5.53 9.44 -4.73
C HIS A 88 -6.53 9.86 -3.65
N ARG A 89 -7.73 10.27 -4.07
CA ARG A 89 -8.80 10.73 -3.15
C ARG A 89 -9.27 9.70 -2.13
N ALA A 90 -9.11 8.41 -2.44
CA ALA A 90 -9.49 7.30 -1.55
C ALA A 90 -8.31 6.74 -0.73
N ALA A 91 -7.13 7.36 -0.82
CA ALA A 91 -5.95 6.91 -0.08
C ALA A 91 -5.91 7.40 1.36
N THR A 92 -6.78 8.32 1.79
CA THR A 92 -6.82 8.84 3.17
C THR A 92 -6.62 7.77 4.24
N PRO A 93 -7.41 6.68 4.30
CA PRO A 93 -7.25 5.68 5.35
C PRO A 93 -5.95 4.87 5.23
N TYR A 94 -5.32 4.85 4.06
CA TYR A 94 -4.00 4.22 3.86
C TYR A 94 -2.87 5.16 4.26
N MET A 95 -2.99 6.46 3.98
CA MET A 95 -2.03 7.47 4.41
C MET A 95 -1.95 7.52 5.94
N GLU A 96 -3.10 7.51 6.62
CA GLU A 96 -3.14 7.50 8.09
C GLU A 96 -2.36 6.31 8.68
N VAL A 97 -2.49 5.12 8.08
CA VAL A 97 -1.74 3.93 8.48
C VAL A 97 -0.25 4.09 8.20
N LEU A 98 0.12 4.60 7.03
CA LEU A 98 1.52 4.82 6.65
C LEU A 98 2.17 5.83 7.59
N GLU A 99 1.51 6.96 7.85
CA GLU A 99 1.98 8.01 8.77
C GLU A 99 2.10 7.48 10.20
N ALA A 100 1.14 6.68 10.67
CA ALA A 100 1.20 6.02 11.97
C ALA A 100 2.41 5.06 12.10
N ALA A 101 2.83 4.47 10.99
CA ALA A 101 4.04 3.64 10.91
C ALA A 101 5.32 4.44 10.63
N GLY A 102 5.24 5.77 10.54
CA GLY A 102 6.39 6.67 10.38
C GLY A 102 6.77 6.97 8.93
N ALA A 103 5.88 6.72 7.97
CA ALA A 103 6.06 7.16 6.59
C ALA A 103 6.03 8.69 6.47
N LYS A 104 6.83 9.21 5.55
CA LYS A 104 7.01 10.64 5.29
C LYS A 104 7.01 10.91 3.79
N SER A 105 6.57 12.10 3.43
CA SER A 105 6.67 12.60 2.07
C SER A 105 8.14 12.93 1.77
N GLY A 106 8.67 12.40 0.67
CA GLY A 106 10.03 12.73 0.20
C GLY A 106 10.13 14.13 -0.42
N LYS A 107 8.99 14.74 -0.76
CA LYS A 107 8.92 16.09 -1.30
C LYS A 107 8.74 17.10 -0.15
N PRO A 108 9.57 18.15 -0.05
CA PRO A 108 9.25 19.27 0.82
C PRO A 108 7.97 19.93 0.29
N ALA A 109 7.02 20.15 1.19
CA ALA A 109 5.79 20.89 0.92
C ALA A 109 6.09 22.33 0.47
#